data_AF-A0A7K2JQF2-F1
#
_entry.id   AF-A0A7K2JQF2-F1
#
_cell.length_a   1.000
_cell.length_b   1.000
_cell.length_c   1.000
_cell.angle_alpha   90.00
_cell.angle_beta   90.00
_cell.angle_gamma   90.00
#
_symmetry.space_group_name_H-M   'P 1'
#
loop_
_entity.id
_entity.type
_entity.pdbx_description
1 polymer ?
#
loop_
_entity_poly.entity_id
_entity_poly.type
_entity_poly.pdbx_seq_one_letter_code
_entity_poly.pdbx_strand_id
1 'polypeptide(L)'
;MASSPSTPSADTRTRVSALREALATRVVVADGAMGTMLQAQNPTLDDFQQLEGCNEVLNLTRPDIVRSVHEEYFAAGVDCVETNTFGANHSALGEYDIPERVHELSEA
;
A
#
# COMPACT_ATOMS: atom_id res chain seq x y z
N MET A 1 23.22 -7.41 11.55
CA MET A 1 24.02 -6.75 10.50
C MET A 1 23.22 -5.52 10.07
N ALA A 2 23.56 -4.32 10.53
CA ALA A 2 22.83 -3.11 10.16
C ALA A 2 23.28 -2.69 8.75
N SER A 3 22.40 -2.80 7.76
CA SER A 3 22.65 -2.29 6.42
C SER A 3 22.91 -0.79 6.50
N SER A 4 24.06 -0.35 5.99
CA SER A 4 24.39 1.07 5.91
C SER A 4 23.37 1.80 5.03
N PRO A 5 22.99 3.05 5.34
CA PRO A 5 22.04 3.78 4.52
C PRO A 5 22.65 4.03 3.14
N SER A 6 22.04 3.46 2.09
CA SER A 6 22.43 3.69 0.71
C SER A 6 22.19 5.14 0.33
N THR A 7 23.15 5.78 -0.35
CA THR A 7 22.96 7.13 -0.89
C THR A 7 21.75 7.13 -1.84
N PRO A 8 20.74 8.00 -1.64
CA PRO A 8 19.58 8.04 -2.51
C PRO A 8 20.00 8.35 -3.96
N SER A 9 19.37 7.69 -4.92
CA SER A 9 19.65 7.91 -6.34
C SER A 9 19.28 9.35 -6.75
N ALA A 10 19.77 9.79 -7.91
CA ALA A 10 19.39 11.10 -8.45
C ALA A 10 17.86 11.21 -8.64
N ASP A 11 17.21 10.12 -9.04
CA ASP A 11 15.75 10.03 -9.16
C ASP A 11 15.03 10.21 -7.82
N THR A 12 15.54 9.56 -6.75
CA THR A 12 14.99 9.74 -5.40
C THR A 12 15.07 11.19 -4.94
N ARG A 13 16.20 11.88 -5.17
CA ARG A 13 16.33 13.30 -4.82
C ARG A 13 15.35 14.18 -5.60
N THR A 14 15.18 13.92 -6.89
CA THR A 14 14.22 14.65 -7.73
C THR A 14 12.80 14.49 -7.22
N ARG A 15 12.37 13.26 -6.91
CA ARG A 15 11.03 12.97 -6.36
C ARG A 15 10.80 13.67 -5.01
N VAL A 16 11.78 13.64 -4.11
CA VAL A 16 11.69 14.30 -2.80
C VAL A 16 11.54 15.81 -2.96
N SER A 17 12.32 16.44 -3.85
CA SER A 17 12.19 17.87 -4.13
C SER A 17 10.82 18.21 -4.74
N ALA A 18 10.32 17.39 -5.68
CA ALA A 18 9.00 17.59 -6.29
C ALA A 18 7.86 17.50 -5.26
N LEU A 19 7.92 16.54 -4.34
CA LEU A 19 6.94 16.43 -3.25
C LEU A 19 7.00 17.63 -2.31
N ARG A 20 8.20 18.07 -1.92
CA ARG A 20 8.37 19.25 -1.05
C ARG A 20 7.82 20.52 -1.71
N GLU A 21 8.07 20.68 -3.00
CA GLU A 21 7.54 21.82 -3.76
C GLU A 21 6.00 21.77 -3.82
N ALA A 22 5.41 20.60 -4.10
CA ALA A 22 3.95 20.44 -4.12
C ALA A 22 3.33 20.81 -2.75
N LEU A 23 3.91 20.30 -1.65
CA LEU A 23 3.45 20.62 -0.29
C LEU A 23 3.61 22.10 0.08
N ALA A 24 4.59 22.80 -0.51
CA ALA A 24 4.82 24.23 -0.25
C ALA A 24 3.92 25.16 -1.07
N THR A 25 3.45 24.71 -2.24
CA THR A 25 2.79 25.56 -3.23
C THR A 25 1.29 25.32 -3.34
N ARG A 26 0.78 24.18 -2.86
CA ARG A 26 -0.63 23.81 -2.95
C ARG A 26 -1.03 22.78 -1.89
N VAL A 27 -2.33 22.59 -1.72
CA VAL A 27 -2.86 21.44 -0.97
C VAL A 27 -2.57 20.17 -1.78
N VAL A 28 -2.12 19.12 -1.08
CA VAL A 28 -1.95 17.77 -1.62
C VAL A 28 -3.08 16.90 -1.05
N VAL A 29 -3.86 16.29 -1.93
CA VAL A 29 -4.99 15.43 -1.55
C VAL A 29 -4.55 13.97 -1.60
N ALA A 30 -4.59 13.29 -0.46
CA ALA A 30 -4.39 11.84 -0.37
C ALA A 30 -5.71 11.09 -0.65
N ASP A 31 -5.60 9.77 -0.82
CA ASP A 31 -6.72 8.87 -0.98
C ASP A 31 -7.53 8.66 0.32
N GLY A 32 -8.58 7.85 0.19
CA GLY A 32 -9.47 7.49 1.28
C GLY A 32 -9.20 6.09 1.82
N ALA A 33 -10.22 5.51 2.47
CA ALA A 33 -10.12 4.20 3.09
C ALA A 33 -9.99 3.04 2.07
N MET A 34 -8.83 2.39 2.07
CA MET A 34 -8.56 1.16 1.31
C MET A 34 -9.52 0.02 1.67
N GLY A 35 -9.69 -0.29 2.97
CA GLY A 35 -10.47 -1.44 3.41
C GLY A 35 -11.94 -1.43 2.96
N THR A 36 -12.61 -0.27 2.98
CA THR A 36 -13.98 -0.14 2.50
C THR A 36 -14.10 -0.33 0.99
N MET A 37 -13.10 0.15 0.24
CA MET A 37 -13.05 0.01 -1.22
C MET A 37 -12.78 -1.44 -1.62
N LEU A 38 -11.87 -2.13 -0.93
CA LEU A 38 -11.62 -3.56 -1.14
C LEU A 38 -12.87 -4.40 -0.87
N GLN A 39 -13.59 -4.12 0.22
CA GLN A 39 -14.85 -4.81 0.54
C GLN A 39 -15.91 -4.60 -0.55
N ALA A 40 -15.98 -3.42 -1.18
CA ALA A 40 -16.92 -3.14 -2.27
C ALA A 40 -16.63 -3.97 -3.54
N GLN A 41 -15.39 -4.43 -3.73
CA GLN A 41 -15.00 -5.35 -4.81
C GLN A 41 -15.39 -6.81 -4.52
N ASN A 42 -15.95 -7.07 -3.34
CA ASN A 42 -16.54 -8.34 -2.91
C ASN A 42 -15.59 -9.57 -3.01
N PRO A 43 -14.33 -9.47 -2.52
CA PRO A 43 -13.38 -10.60 -2.51
C PRO A 43 -13.90 -11.77 -1.68
N THR A 44 -13.52 -12.97 -2.09
CA THR A 44 -13.87 -14.23 -1.43
C THR A 44 -12.86 -14.59 -0.34
N LEU A 45 -13.23 -15.51 0.57
CA LEU A 45 -12.30 -16.00 1.59
C LEU A 45 -11.07 -16.71 0.99
N ASP A 46 -11.23 -17.34 -0.19
CA ASP A 46 -10.12 -17.94 -0.94
C ASP A 46 -9.14 -16.87 -1.46
N ASP A 47 -9.64 -15.70 -1.89
CA ASP A 47 -8.79 -14.57 -2.26
C ASP A 47 -7.92 -14.12 -1.07
N PHE A 48 -8.44 -14.20 0.16
CA PHE A 48 -7.69 -13.93 1.39
C PHE A 48 -6.83 -15.10 1.88
N GLN A 49 -6.74 -16.22 1.15
CA GLN A 49 -6.05 -17.44 1.60
C GLN A 49 -6.54 -17.96 2.96
N GLN A 50 -7.84 -17.82 3.25
CA GLN A 50 -8.45 -18.12 4.55
C GLN A 50 -8.03 -17.19 5.70
N LEU A 51 -7.28 -16.12 5.44
CA LEU A 51 -6.87 -15.11 6.42
C LEU A 51 -7.83 -13.92 6.39
N GLU A 52 -9.08 -14.15 6.81
CA GLU A 52 -10.14 -13.15 6.75
C GLU A 52 -9.73 -11.82 7.38
N GLY A 53 -9.87 -10.72 6.61
CA GLY A 53 -9.51 -9.38 7.05
C GLY A 53 -8.03 -9.00 6.87
N CYS A 54 -7.15 -9.92 6.48
CA CYS A 54 -5.76 -9.60 6.13
C CYS A 54 -5.69 -9.04 4.70
N ASN A 55 -5.99 -7.76 4.54
CA ASN A 55 -6.06 -7.08 3.24
C ASN A 55 -4.74 -7.12 2.47
N GLU A 56 -3.61 -7.18 3.17
CA GLU A 56 -2.26 -7.21 2.57
C GLU A 56 -2.07 -8.42 1.65
N VAL A 57 -2.73 -9.55 1.95
CA VAL A 57 -2.67 -10.77 1.11
C VAL A 57 -3.16 -10.50 -0.32
N LEU A 58 -4.11 -9.57 -0.48
CA LEU A 58 -4.65 -9.19 -1.79
C LEU A 58 -3.60 -8.54 -2.70
N ASN A 59 -2.48 -8.03 -2.17
CA ASN A 59 -1.38 -7.52 -3.00
C ASN A 59 -0.81 -8.61 -3.92
N LEU A 60 -0.84 -9.87 -3.46
CA LEU A 60 -0.35 -11.01 -4.23
C LEU A 60 -1.47 -11.81 -4.88
N THR A 61 -2.58 -12.03 -4.17
CA THR A 61 -3.64 -12.92 -4.66
C THR A 61 -4.58 -12.23 -5.63
N ARG A 62 -4.84 -10.92 -5.43
CA ARG A 62 -5.74 -10.09 -6.24
C ARG A 62 -5.19 -8.69 -6.49
N PRO A 63 -4.00 -8.57 -7.13
CA PRO A 63 -3.42 -7.28 -7.48
C PRO A 63 -4.32 -6.47 -8.43
N ASP A 64 -5.23 -7.14 -9.15
CA ASP A 64 -6.26 -6.49 -9.97
C ASP A 64 -7.24 -5.67 -9.12
N ILE A 65 -7.68 -6.19 -7.98
CA ILE A 65 -8.57 -5.48 -7.04
C ILE A 65 -7.86 -4.27 -6.44
N VAL A 66 -6.64 -4.46 -5.91
CA VAL A 66 -5.86 -3.38 -5.28
C VAL A 66 -5.59 -2.26 -6.30
N ARG A 67 -5.23 -2.63 -7.53
CA ARG A 67 -5.04 -1.67 -8.62
C ARG A 67 -6.31 -0.90 -8.96
N SER A 68 -7.45 -1.57 -9.08
CA SER A 68 -8.74 -0.92 -9.37
C SER A 68 -9.07 0.14 -8.31
N VAL A 69 -8.86 -0.16 -7.03
CA VAL A 69 -9.10 0.81 -5.95
C VAL A 69 -8.21 2.06 -6.10
N HIS A 70 -6.92 1.90 -6.39
CA HIS A 70 -6.05 3.05 -6.64
C HIS A 70 -6.46 3.83 -7.89
N GLU A 71 -6.84 3.16 -8.97
CA GLU A 71 -7.33 3.79 -10.19
C GLU A 71 -8.60 4.61 -9.95
N GLU A 72 -9.52 4.11 -9.12
CA GLU A 72 -10.74 4.83 -8.71
C GLU A 72 -10.40 6.09 -7.90
N TYR A 73 -9.43 6.03 -6.98
CA TYR A 73 -8.97 7.23 -6.27
C TYR A 73 -8.30 8.25 -7.19
N PHE A 74 -7.44 7.82 -8.11
CA PHE A 74 -6.85 8.73 -9.09
C PHE A 74 -7.90 9.34 -10.02
N ALA A 75 -8.92 8.58 -10.42
CA ALA A 75 -10.04 9.09 -11.20
C ALA A 75 -10.86 10.15 -10.44
N ALA A 76 -10.92 10.07 -9.11
CA ALA A 76 -11.52 11.09 -8.26
C ALA A 76 -10.64 12.36 -8.10
N GLY A 77 -9.39 12.32 -8.57
CA GLY A 77 -8.49 13.49 -8.61
C GLY A 77 -7.55 13.62 -7.41
N VAL A 78 -7.25 12.52 -6.69
CA VAL A 78 -6.22 12.55 -5.64
C VAL A 78 -4.83 12.77 -6.22
N ASP A 79 -3.96 13.43 -5.47
CA ASP A 79 -2.57 13.65 -5.84
C ASP A 79 -1.66 12.47 -5.49
N CYS A 80 -2.03 11.72 -4.45
CA CYS A 80 -1.26 10.58 -3.98
C CYS A 80 -2.18 9.50 -3.39
N VAL A 81 -1.65 8.28 -3.36
CA VAL A 81 -2.29 7.11 -2.75
C VAL A 81 -1.35 6.49 -1.72
N GLU A 82 -1.90 5.83 -0.71
CA GLU A 82 -1.16 4.98 0.21
C GLU A 82 -0.99 3.57 -0.36
N THR A 83 0.02 2.81 0.06
CA THR A 83 0.12 1.39 -0.30
C THR A 83 -0.87 0.55 0.52
N ASN A 84 -1.35 -0.58 0.00
CA ASN A 84 -2.17 -1.53 0.76
C ASN A 84 -1.31 -2.38 1.72
N THR A 85 -0.63 -1.71 2.66
CA THR A 85 0.39 -2.32 3.53
C THR A 85 0.27 -1.88 4.99
N PHE A 86 -0.91 -1.41 5.43
CA PHE A 86 -1.12 -0.93 6.79
C PHE A 86 -0.82 -2.03 7.84
N GLY A 87 -1.31 -3.24 7.58
CA GLY A 87 -1.09 -4.44 8.38
C GLY A 87 0.20 -5.20 8.06
N ALA A 88 1.04 -4.73 7.12
CA ALA A 88 2.27 -5.42 6.73
C ALA A 88 3.41 -5.18 7.75
N ASN A 89 3.20 -5.63 8.99
CA ASN A 89 4.15 -5.54 10.09
C ASN A 89 4.08 -6.78 11.00
N HIS A 90 5.10 -7.00 11.83
CA HIS A 90 5.20 -8.20 12.66
C HIS A 90 4.05 -8.40 13.65
N SER A 91 3.48 -7.33 14.19
CA SER A 91 2.38 -7.43 15.16
C SER A 91 1.09 -7.86 14.47
N ALA A 92 0.70 -7.17 13.39
CA ALA A 92 -0.53 -7.46 12.67
C ALA A 92 -0.47 -8.82 11.95
N LEU A 93 0.60 -9.11 11.18
CA LEU A 93 0.74 -10.41 10.52
C LEU A 93 0.99 -11.57 11.49
N GLY A 94 1.41 -11.27 12.73
CA GLY A 94 1.51 -12.24 13.80
C GLY A 94 0.16 -12.75 14.28
N GLU A 95 -0.91 -11.96 14.17
CA GLU A 95 -2.29 -12.40 14.49
C GLU A 95 -2.82 -13.43 13.48
N TYR A 96 -2.19 -13.51 12.30
CA TYR A 96 -2.51 -14.43 11.21
C TYR A 96 -1.50 -15.58 11.05
N ASP A 97 -0.57 -15.75 12.00
CA ASP A 97 0.51 -16.75 11.95
C ASP A 97 1.41 -16.68 10.68
N ILE A 98 1.58 -15.49 10.09
CA ILE A 98 2.42 -15.25 8.91
C ILE A 98 3.41 -14.05 9.03
N PRO A 99 4.06 -13.81 10.19
CA PRO A 99 4.92 -12.64 10.40
C PRO A 99 6.17 -12.61 9.50
N GLU A 100 6.55 -13.73 8.89
CA GLU A 100 7.64 -13.84 7.93
C GLU A 100 7.31 -13.23 6.56
N ARG A 101 6.02 -13.01 6.25
CA ARG A 101 5.57 -12.48 4.96
C ARG A 101 5.56 -10.95 4.86
N VAL A 102 5.99 -10.24 5.92
CA VAL A 102 6.03 -8.76 5.97
C VAL A 102 6.67 -8.15 4.72
N HIS A 103 7.86 -8.63 4.34
CA HIS A 103 8.60 -8.05 3.22
C HIS A 103 7.91 -8.36 1.88
N GLU A 104 7.51 -9.62 1.68
CA GLU A 104 6.85 -10.09 0.47
C GLU A 104 5.57 -9.28 0.18
N LEU A 105 4.72 -9.12 1.19
CA LEU A 105 3.46 -8.40 1.07
C LEU A 105 3.63 -6.88 0.95
N SER A 106 4.76 -6.33 1.41
CA SER A 106 5.08 -4.90 1.27
C SER A 106 5.70 -4.55 -0.08
N GLU A 107 6.40 -5.50 -0.72
CA GLU A 107 7.07 -5.30 -2.00
C GLU A 107 6.10 -5.44 -3.19
N ALA A 108 5.12 -6.34 -3.05
CA ALA A 108 4.07 -6.61 -4.04
C ALA A 108 3.20 -5.37 -4.32
#